data_AF-A0A4S2GEV7-F1
#
_entry.id   AF-A0A4S2GEV7-F1
#
_cell.length_a   1.000
_cell.length_b   1.000
_cell.length_c   1.000
_cell.angle_alpha   90.00
_cell.angle_beta   90.00
_cell.angle_gamma   90.00
#
_symmetry.space_group_name_H-M   'P 1'
#
loop_
_entity.id
_entity.type
_entity.pdbx_description
1 polymer ?
#
loop_
_entity_poly.entity_id
_entity_poly.type
_entity_poly.pdbx_seq_one_letter_code
_entity_poly.pdbx_strand_id
1 'polypeptide(L)' 'MANWKRLHNANDVVGLNILLRENYPTGQNVSHYVGIVDKCADDRYIIMTSNGKVEFYPDDYTYHYIRIDEIMF' A
#
# COMPACT_ATOMS: atom_id res chain seq x y z
N MET A 1 9.70 14.99 -6.23
CA MET A 1 10.12 13.57 -6.10
C MET A 1 9.10 12.92 -5.18
N ALA A 2 8.36 11.90 -5.61
CA ALA A 2 7.25 11.35 -4.82
C ALA A 2 7.77 10.72 -3.51
N ASN A 3 7.20 11.11 -2.37
CA ASN A 3 7.64 10.71 -1.03
C ASN A 3 7.06 9.33 -0.65
N TRP A 4 7.60 8.27 -1.27
CA TRP A 4 7.21 6.90 -0.95
C TRP A 4 7.66 6.51 0.47
N LYS A 5 6.70 6.14 1.31
CA LYS A 5 6.92 5.68 2.68
C LYS A 5 6.89 4.15 2.71
N ARG A 6 7.69 3.53 3.56
CA ARG A 6 7.60 2.07 3.75
C ARG A 6 6.30 1.72 4.49
N LEU A 7 5.57 0.74 3.98
CA LEU A 7 4.40 0.20 4.67
C LEU A 7 4.90 -0.82 5.71
N HIS A 8 5.10 -0.36 6.94
CA HIS A 8 5.55 -1.19 8.06
C HIS A 8 4.50 -1.33 9.18
N ASN A 9 3.64 -0.32 9.32
CA ASN A 9 2.56 -0.33 10.30
C ASN A 9 1.27 0.05 9.58
N ALA A 10 0.34 -0.90 9.49
CA ALA A 10 -0.95 -0.67 8.85
C ALA A 10 -1.73 0.46 9.52
N ASN A 11 -1.58 0.65 10.83
CA ASN A 11 -2.33 1.67 11.58
C ASN A 11 -2.06 3.09 11.10
N ASP A 12 -0.92 3.34 10.45
CA ASP A 12 -0.58 4.66 9.89
C ASP A 12 -1.41 4.98 8.63
N VAL A 13 -2.01 3.96 8.01
CA VAL A 13 -2.69 4.05 6.72
C VAL A 13 -4.08 3.40 6.67
N VAL A 14 -4.53 2.75 7.74
CA VAL A 14 -5.90 2.20 7.83
C VAL A 14 -6.93 3.32 7.58
N GLY A 15 -7.89 3.04 6.70
CA GLY A 15 -8.90 3.98 6.25
C GLY A 15 -8.42 5.01 5.22
N LEU A 16 -7.14 5.01 4.84
CA LEU A 16 -6.59 5.95 3.86
C LEU A 16 -6.59 5.34 2.44
N ASN A 17 -6.79 6.22 1.46
CA ASN A 17 -6.56 5.89 0.05
C ASN A 17 -5.07 6.03 -0.27
N ILE A 18 -4.43 4.91 -0.60
CA ILE A 18 -3.00 4.86 -0.91
C ILE A 18 -2.75 4.30 -2.31
N LEU A 19 -1.65 4.73 -2.90
CA LEU A 19 -0.98 4.03 -3.99
C LEU A 19 0.06 3.10 -3.37
N LEU A 20 0.03 1.82 -3.73
CA LEU A 20 0.96 0.82 -3.24
C LEU A 20 2.00 0.50 -4.33
N ARG A 21 3.23 0.26 -3.93
CA ARG A 21 4.31 -0.20 -4.80
C ARG A 21 5.10 -1.27 -4.07
N GLU A 22 5.31 -2.38 -4.75
CA GLU A 22 6.24 -3.41 -4.35
C GLU A 22 7.62 -3.08 -4.89
N ASN A 23 8.62 -2.96 -4.01
CA ASN A 23 10.01 -2.70 -4.37
C ASN A 23 10.82 -3.98 -4.17
N TYR A 24 11.10 -4.71 -5.26
CA TYR A 24 12.01 -5.85 -5.21
C TYR A 24 13.48 -5.40 -5.31
N PRO A 25 14.41 -6.05 -4.57
CA PRO A 25 15.85 -5.82 -4.72
C PRO A 25 16.37 -6.07 -6.14
N THR A 26 15.66 -6.88 -6.91
CA THR A 26 15.99 -7.25 -8.30
C THR A 26 15.58 -6.21 -9.35
N GLY A 27 15.03 -5.07 -8.93
CA GLY A 27 14.95 -3.86 -9.76
C GLY A 27 13.64 -3.63 -10.51
N GLN A 28 12.65 -4.53 -10.42
CA GLN A 28 11.31 -4.25 -10.91
C GLN A 28 10.42 -3.76 -9.77
N ASN A 29 9.98 -2.51 -9.88
CA ASN A 29 8.96 -1.96 -9.01
C ASN A 29 7.59 -2.23 -9.64
N VAL A 30 6.74 -2.98 -8.94
CA VAL A 30 5.36 -3.24 -9.39
C VAL A 30 4.44 -2.29 -8.64
N SER A 31 3.75 -1.42 -9.36
CA SER A 31 2.75 -0.53 -8.76
C SER A 31 1.41 -1.25 -8.69
N HIS A 32 0.85 -1.35 -7.49
CA HIS A 32 -0.48 -1.92 -7.24
C HIS A 32 -1.49 -0.79 -7.01
N TYR A 33 -2.68 -0.95 -7.58
CA TYR A 33 -3.65 0.13 -7.69
C TYR A 33 -4.45 0.38 -6.41
N VAL A 34 -4.65 1.68 -6.18
CA VAL A 34 -5.65 2.43 -5.40
C VAL A 34 -6.67 1.59 -4.63
N GLY A 35 -6.49 1.55 -3.31
CA GLY A 35 -7.47 1.00 -2.41
C GLY A 35 -7.42 1.60 -1.01
N ILE A 36 -8.48 1.33 -0.24
CA ILE A 36 -8.57 1.67 1.18
C ILE A 36 -7.97 0.51 1.96
N VAL A 37 -7.03 0.80 2.84
CA VAL A 37 -6.53 -0.20 3.79
C VAL A 37 -7.62 -0.46 4.84
N ASP A 38 -8.22 -1.65 4.83
CA ASP A 38 -9.34 -1.99 5.72
C ASP A 38 -8.84 -2.38 7.11
N LYS A 39 -7.91 -3.34 7.17
CA LYS A 39 -7.32 -3.85 8.42
C LYS A 39 -6.02 -4.60 8.18
N CYS A 40 -5.28 -4.85 9.27
CA CYS A 40 -4.18 -5.80 9.32
C CYS A 40 -4.64 -7.08 10.05
N ALA A 41 -4.32 -8.24 9.50
CA ALA A 41 -4.57 -9.53 10.16
C ALA A 41 -3.40 -10.47 9.86
N ASP A 42 -2.83 -11.07 10.91
CA ASP A 42 -1.82 -12.14 10.83
C ASP A 42 -0.81 -11.96 9.68
N ASP A 43 0.08 -10.99 9.85
CA ASP A 43 1.19 -10.67 8.93
C ASP A 43 0.75 -10.27 7.50
N ARG A 44 -0.48 -9.78 7.35
CA ARG A 44 -1.03 -9.33 6.06
C ARG A 44 -1.81 -8.03 6.15
N TYR A 45 -1.61 -7.19 5.13
CA TYR A 45 -2.42 -6.02 4.83
C TYR A 45 -3.64 -6.42 3.99
N ILE A 46 -4.82 -5.95 4.38
CA ILE A 46 -6.06 -6.14 3.63
C ILE A 46 -6.42 -4.81 2.96
N ILE A 47 -6.43 -4.80 1.63
CA ILE A 47 -6.68 -3.61 0.83
C ILE A 47 -7.93 -3.83 -0.03
N MET A 48 -8.90 -2.93 0.09
CA MET A 48 -10.06 -2.87 -0.79
C MET A 48 -9.76 -1.96 -1.97
N THR A 49 -9.58 -2.54 -3.16
CA THR A 49 -9.29 -1.80 -4.39
C THR A 49 -10.49 -0.98 -4.87
N SER A 50 -10.26 0.00 -5.74
CA SER A 50 -11.28 0.88 -6.30
C SER A 50 -12.40 0.18 -7.08
N ASN A 51 -12.19 -1.05 -7.53
CA ASN A 51 -13.22 -1.89 -8.17
C ASN A 51 -13.96 -2.81 -7.19
N GLY A 52 -13.77 -2.64 -5.88
CA GLY A 52 -14.43 -3.40 -4.81
C GLY A 52 -13.84 -4.78 -4.54
N LYS A 53 -12.70 -5.13 -5.13
CA LYS A 53 -11.99 -6.38 -4.84
C LYS A 53 -11.19 -6.22 -3.54
N VAL A 54 -11.18 -7.28 -2.73
CA VAL A 54 -10.33 -7.36 -1.54
C VAL A 54 -9.06 -8.12 -1.91
N GLU A 55 -7.91 -7.51 -1.66
CA GLU A 55 -6.59 -8.09 -1.89
C GLU A 55 -5.81 -8.19 -0.58
N PHE A 56 -4.94 -9.19 -0.51
CA PHE A 56 -4.14 -9.51 0.66
C PHE A 56 -2.67 -9.40 0.29
N TYR A 57 -1.93 -8.58 1.02
CA TYR A 57 -0.52 -8.33 0.80
C TYR A 57 0.28 -8.76 2.04
N PRO A 58 1.37 -9.53 1.91
CA PRO A 58 2.20 -9.92 3.05
C PRO A 58 2.89 -8.70 3.69
N ASP A 59 3.11 -8.76 4.99
CA ASP A 59 3.93 -7.81 5.73
C ASP A 59 5.41 -8.23 5.71
N ASP A 60 6.02 -8.14 4.53
CA ASP A 60 7.39 -8.59 4.27
C ASP A 60 8.37 -7.43 3.99
N TYR A 61 7.97 -6.19 4.34
CA TYR A 61 8.75 -4.96 4.16
C TYR A 61 9.04 -4.57 2.70
N THR A 62 8.51 -5.29 1.71
CA THR A 62 8.72 -4.97 0.28
C THR A 62 7.82 -3.82 -0.18
N TYR A 63 6.70 -3.61 0.51
CA TYR A 63 5.69 -2.63 0.13
C TYR A 63 6.01 -1.21 0.60
N HIS A 64 5.80 -0.26 -0.31
CA HIS A 64 5.88 1.16 -0.10
C HIS A 64 4.56 1.79 -0.52
N TYR A 65 4.18 2.88 0.13
CA TYR A 65 2.96 3.60 -0.17
C TYR A 65 3.20 5.09 -0.33
N ILE A 66 2.28 5.73 -1.04
CA ILE A 66 2.10 7.18 -1.01
C ILE A 66 0.61 7.44 -0.85
N ARG A 67 0.23 8.39 0.01
CA ARG A 67 -1.17 8.73 0.16
C ARG A 67 -1.61 9.56 -1.04
N ILE A 68 -2.82 9.33 -1.55
CA ILE A 68 -3.26 10.01 -2.78
C ILE A 68 -3.37 11.53 -2.56
N ASP A 69 -3.76 11.97 -1.37
CA ASP A 69 -3.76 13.39 -0.99
C ASP A 69 -2.36 14.03 -1.03
N GLU A 70 -1.28 13.25 -0.95
CA GLU A 70 0.10 13.76 -1.08
C GLU A 70 0.58 13.88 -2.54
N ILE A 71 -0.17 13.35 -3.51
CA ILE A 71 0.16 13.41 -4.95
C ILE A 71 -0.53 14.59 -5.63
N MET A 72 -1.69 15.01 -5.14
CA MET A 72 -2.50 16.08 -5.77
C MET A 72 -2.01 17.52 -5.44
N PHE A 73 -0.83 17.67 -4.83
CA PHE A 73 -0.23 18.96 -4.47
C PHE A 73 1.17 19.16 -5.09
#